data_AF-A0AAE0RN72-F1
#
_entry.id   AF-A0AAE0RN72-F1
#
_cell.length_a   1.000
_cell.length_b   1.000
_cell.length_c   1.000
_cell.angle_alpha   90.00
_cell.angle_beta   90.00
_cell.angle_gamma   90.00
#
_symmetry.space_group_name_H-M   'P 1'
#
loop_
_entity.id
_entity.type
_entity.pdbx_description
1 polymer ?
#
loop_
_entity_poly.entity_id
_entity_poly.type
_entity_poly.pdbx_seq_one_letter_code
_entity_poly.pdbx_strand_id
1 'polypeptide(L)'
;MERLRIKVESRRGEEPNVQLGPSSRRTEDRRTVQITMPMFNDKDEIIDNFLTQFEKLALIHQIPKEQWAINISAFLQGAAKEVYHNLAPAEIDDYEALKKDLLRHYKLTAESFRKLFRVI
;
A
#
# COMPACT_ATOMS: atom_id res chain seq x y z
N MET A 1 18.84 -21.77 75.53
CA MET A 1 20.30 -21.62 75.34
C MET A 1 20.58 -21.97 73.88
N GLU A 2 20.23 -21.12 72.90
CA GLU A 2 21.06 -20.03 72.33
C GLU A 2 22.45 -20.54 71.86
N ARG A 3 22.95 -20.40 70.62
CA ARG A 3 22.89 -19.35 69.57
C ARG A 3 23.31 -19.92 68.19
N LEU A 4 23.19 -19.05 67.17
CA LEU A 4 23.87 -19.02 65.85
C LEU A 4 23.10 -19.54 64.63
N ARG A 5 22.37 -18.63 63.97
CA ARG A 5 22.40 -18.53 62.50
C ARG A 5 22.37 -17.06 62.03
N ILE A 6 23.51 -16.64 61.50
CA ILE A 6 23.71 -15.81 60.30
C ILE A 6 23.11 -14.38 60.33
N LYS A 7 23.99 -13.40 60.54
CA LYS A 7 23.84 -12.02 60.01
C LYS A 7 23.91 -12.09 58.48
N VAL A 8 22.89 -11.60 57.79
CA VAL A 8 23.04 -11.06 56.44
C VAL A 8 22.51 -9.64 56.44
N GLU A 9 23.36 -8.78 55.91
CA GLU A 9 23.34 -7.33 56.01
C GLU A 9 22.35 -6.72 55.02
N SER A 10 21.52 -5.80 55.52
CA SER A 10 20.66 -4.91 54.74
C SER A 10 21.47 -4.06 53.78
N ARG A 11 21.25 -4.19 52.46
CA ARG A 11 21.27 -3.06 51.49
C ARG A 11 20.48 -3.40 50.21
N ARG A 12 19.30 -2.83 50.08
CA ARG A 12 18.61 -2.52 48.81
C ARG A 12 17.59 -1.44 49.19
N GLY A 13 17.88 -0.15 49.02
CA GLY A 13 18.17 0.49 47.75
C GLY A 13 16.83 0.98 47.22
N GLU A 14 16.51 2.24 47.53
CA GLU A 14 15.28 2.97 47.20
C GLU A 14 14.86 2.79 45.74
N GLU A 15 13.58 2.48 45.50
CA GLU A 15 12.98 2.47 44.17
C GLU A 15 12.66 3.92 43.75
N PRO A 16 13.17 4.42 42.62
CA PRO A 16 12.78 5.72 42.11
C PRO A 16 11.38 5.61 41.52
N ASN A 17 10.45 6.34 42.13
CA ASN A 17 9.14 6.69 41.58
C ASN A 17 9.32 7.46 40.26
N VAL A 18 9.35 6.76 39.13
CA VAL A 18 9.31 7.39 37.81
C VAL A 18 7.85 7.61 37.43
N GLN A 19 7.34 8.76 37.82
CA GLN A 19 6.11 9.33 37.29
C GLN A 19 6.32 9.64 35.80
N LEU A 20 6.03 8.66 34.94
CA LEU A 20 5.91 8.87 33.50
C LEU A 20 4.46 9.25 33.22
N GLY A 21 4.22 10.55 33.07
CA GLY A 21 2.92 11.10 32.68
C GLY A 21 2.37 10.45 31.41
N PRO A 22 1.07 10.61 31.11
CA PRO A 22 0.47 10.01 29.93
C PRO A 22 1.20 10.55 28.70
N SER A 23 2.09 9.72 28.16
CA SER A 23 2.72 9.95 26.87
C SER A 23 1.58 9.89 25.86
N SER A 24 0.99 11.05 25.59
CA SER A 24 0.17 11.30 24.41
C SER A 24 1.07 11.13 23.19
N ARG A 25 1.46 9.88 22.90
CA ARG A 25 1.57 9.45 21.52
C ARG A 25 0.15 9.52 20.99
N ARG A 26 -0.22 10.73 20.55
CA ARG A 26 -1.18 10.87 19.46
C ARG A 26 -0.53 10.11 18.31
N THR A 27 -0.77 8.81 18.25
CA THR A 27 -0.78 8.12 16.97
C THR A 27 -1.87 8.86 16.23
N GLU A 28 -1.46 9.86 15.46
CA GLU A 28 -2.34 10.54 14.54
C GLU A 28 -2.99 9.41 13.75
N ASP A 29 -4.28 9.24 14.02
CA ASP A 29 -5.21 8.40 13.30
C ASP A 29 -5.15 8.90 11.87
N ARG A 30 -4.12 8.49 11.11
CA ARG A 30 -4.06 8.68 9.67
C ARG A 30 -5.20 7.82 9.18
N ARG A 31 -6.39 8.41 9.15
CA ARG A 31 -7.55 7.88 8.44
C ARG A 31 -7.04 7.58 7.04
N THR A 32 -6.69 6.33 6.79
CA THR A 32 -6.32 5.89 5.46
C THR A 32 -7.57 6.11 4.64
N VAL A 33 -7.55 7.11 3.77
CA VAL A 33 -8.69 7.39 2.91
C VAL A 33 -8.80 6.20 1.97
N GLN A 34 -9.78 5.34 2.23
CA GLN A 34 -9.99 4.12 1.45
C GLN A 34 -10.72 4.53 0.18
N ILE A 35 -10.03 4.45 -0.96
CA ILE A 35 -10.71 4.46 -2.26
C ILE A 35 -11.56 3.19 -2.31
N THR A 36 -12.81 3.32 -2.73
CA THR A 36 -13.66 2.17 -3.04
C THR A 36 -13.90 2.17 -4.54
N MET A 37 -13.37 1.16 -5.23
CA MET A 37 -13.58 0.92 -6.65
C MET A 37 -13.76 -0.58 -6.89
N PRO A 38 -14.50 -1.00 -7.94
CA PRO A 38 -14.50 -2.38 -8.37
C PRO A 38 -13.10 -2.80 -8.85
N MET A 39 -12.82 -4.09 -8.81
CA MET A 39 -11.60 -4.64 -9.41
C MET A 39 -11.66 -4.47 -10.93
N PHE A 40 -10.54 -4.08 -11.53
CA PHE A 40 -10.40 -3.92 -12.98
C PHE A 40 -10.68 -5.24 -13.71
N ASN A 41 -11.56 -5.24 -14.70
CA ASN A 41 -11.87 -6.42 -15.51
C ASN A 41 -11.53 -6.16 -16.98
N ASP A 42 -10.53 -6.87 -17.50
CA ASP A 42 -10.01 -6.65 -18.85
C ASP A 42 -10.99 -7.01 -19.98
N LYS A 43 -12.05 -7.78 -19.68
CA LYS A 43 -13.05 -8.20 -20.67
C LYS A 43 -14.12 -7.15 -20.93
N ASP A 44 -14.51 -6.44 -19.89
CA ASP A 44 -15.64 -5.51 -19.90
C ASP A 44 -15.20 -4.05 -19.84
N GLU A 45 -13.95 -3.78 -19.46
CA GLU A 45 -13.46 -2.43 -19.21
C GLU A 45 -12.14 -2.12 -19.93
N ILE A 46 -12.03 -0.88 -20.44
CA ILE A 46 -10.81 -0.37 -21.06
C ILE A 46 -9.91 0.20 -19.96
N ILE A 47 -8.65 -0.21 -19.94
CA ILE A 47 -7.68 0.22 -18.92
C ILE A 47 -7.57 1.75 -18.81
N ASP A 48 -7.63 2.51 -19.91
CA ASP A 48 -7.59 3.98 -19.90
C ASP A 48 -8.74 4.59 -19.08
N ASN A 49 -9.96 4.03 -19.20
CA ASN A 49 -11.13 4.49 -18.47
C ASN A 49 -11.00 4.19 -16.97
N PHE A 50 -10.57 2.97 -16.64
CA PHE A 50 -10.31 2.54 -15.26
C PHE A 50 -9.28 3.43 -14.57
N LEU A 51 -8.15 3.69 -15.23
CA LEU A 51 -7.10 4.58 -14.72
C LEU A 51 -7.64 6.00 -14.50
N THR A 52 -8.40 6.54 -15.46
CA THR A 52 -9.01 7.88 -15.34
C THR A 52 -9.97 7.97 -14.14
N GLN A 53 -10.75 6.91 -13.88
CA GLN A 53 -11.63 6.86 -12.72
C GLN A 53 -10.85 6.86 -11.41
N PHE A 54 -9.77 6.08 -11.34
CA PHE A 54 -8.87 6.08 -10.19
C PHE A 54 -8.27 7.46 -9.92
N GLU A 55 -7.74 8.13 -10.95
CA GLU A 55 -7.13 9.46 -10.80
C GLU A 55 -8.13 10.48 -10.25
N LYS A 56 -9.38 10.46 -10.74
CA LYS A 56 -10.45 11.33 -10.21
C LYS A 56 -10.71 11.06 -8.73
N LEU A 57 -10.81 9.79 -8.33
CA LEU A 57 -11.03 9.42 -6.94
C LEU A 57 -9.84 9.83 -6.06
N ALA A 58 -8.61 9.56 -6.51
CA ALA A 58 -7.41 9.93 -5.79
C ALA A 58 -7.28 11.45 -5.59
N LEU A 59 -7.70 12.26 -6.57
CA LEU A 59 -7.78 13.71 -6.45
C LEU A 59 -8.86 14.16 -5.45
N ILE A 60 -10.07 13.59 -5.51
CA ILE A 60 -11.16 13.90 -4.58
C ILE A 60 -10.76 13.57 -3.13
N HIS A 61 -10.08 12.44 -2.96
CA HIS A 61 -9.59 11.95 -1.68
C HIS A 61 -8.25 12.56 -1.25
N GLN A 62 -7.66 13.44 -2.08
CA GLN A 62 -6.38 14.11 -1.83
C GLN A 62 -5.25 13.14 -1.45
N ILE A 63 -5.19 12.01 -2.15
CA ILE A 63 -4.16 11.00 -1.90
C ILE A 63 -2.83 11.52 -2.45
N PRO A 64 -1.72 11.44 -1.69
CA PRO A 64 -0.40 11.79 -2.18
C PRO A 64 0.02 10.87 -3.34
N LYS A 65 0.65 11.41 -4.38
CA LYS A 65 0.95 10.68 -5.63
C LYS A 65 1.80 9.43 -5.42
N GLU A 66 2.69 9.45 -4.43
CA GLU A 66 3.55 8.35 -4.01
C GLU A 66 2.75 7.14 -3.51
N GLN A 67 1.50 7.37 -3.08
CA GLN A 67 0.60 6.31 -2.66
C GLN A 67 -0.32 5.84 -3.78
N TRP A 68 -0.32 6.46 -4.96
CA TRP A 68 -1.26 6.10 -6.02
C TRP A 68 -0.98 4.70 -6.57
N ALA A 69 0.29 4.35 -6.78
CA ALA A 69 0.69 3.04 -7.30
C ALA A 69 0.26 1.91 -6.35
N ILE A 70 0.53 2.06 -5.04
CA ILE A 70 0.12 1.05 -4.06
C ILE A 70 -1.40 0.98 -3.91
N ASN A 71 -2.12 2.11 -3.94
CA ASN A 71 -3.58 2.12 -3.85
C ASN A 71 -4.22 1.47 -5.07
N ILE A 72 -3.78 1.79 -6.29
CA ILE A 72 -4.38 1.21 -7.49
C ILE A 72 -4.12 -0.29 -7.59
N SER A 73 -2.95 -0.76 -7.10
CA SER A 73 -2.57 -2.17 -7.13
C SER A 73 -3.60 -3.10 -6.46
N ALA A 74 -4.31 -2.62 -5.43
CA ALA A 74 -5.36 -3.36 -4.73
C ALA A 74 -6.59 -3.66 -5.60
N PHE A 75 -6.80 -2.90 -6.67
CA PHE A 75 -7.92 -3.07 -7.60
C PHE A 75 -7.50 -3.77 -8.90
N LEU A 76 -6.22 -4.09 -9.07
CA LEU A 76 -5.72 -4.81 -10.24
C LEU A 76 -5.85 -6.33 -10.03
N GLN A 77 -6.22 -7.03 -11.09
CA GLN A 77 -6.30 -8.50 -11.12
C GLN A 77 -5.78 -9.05 -12.45
N GLY A 78 -5.52 -10.36 -12.49
CA GLY A 78 -5.02 -11.05 -13.69
C GLY A 78 -3.78 -10.39 -14.29
N ALA A 79 -3.82 -10.15 -15.60
CA ALA A 79 -2.71 -9.57 -16.35
C ALA A 79 -2.30 -8.16 -15.85
N ALA A 80 -3.24 -7.35 -15.34
CA ALA A 80 -2.89 -6.04 -14.79
C ALA A 80 -2.07 -6.17 -13.50
N LYS A 81 -2.38 -7.18 -12.68
CA LYS A 81 -1.63 -7.48 -11.47
C LYS A 81 -0.24 -8.03 -11.80
N GLU A 82 -0.12 -8.84 -12.85
CA GLU A 82 1.18 -9.31 -13.34
C GLU A 82 2.07 -8.15 -13.82
N VAL A 83 1.49 -7.15 -14.51
CA VAL A 83 2.22 -5.92 -14.87
C VAL A 83 2.78 -5.21 -13.64
N TYR A 84 1.97 -5.08 -12.58
CA TYR A 84 2.42 -4.49 -11.32
C TYR A 84 3.55 -5.30 -10.67
N HIS A 85 3.47 -6.64 -10.67
CA HIS A 85 4.54 -7.49 -10.13
C HIS A 85 5.84 -7.46 -10.94
N ASN A 86 5.77 -7.11 -12.23
CA ASN A 86 6.94 -7.00 -13.10
C ASN A 86 7.66 -5.64 -13.01
N LEU A 87 7.08 -4.65 -12.31
CA LEU A 87 7.75 -3.36 -12.08
C LEU A 87 9.02 -3.55 -11.25
N ALA A 88 10.04 -2.75 -11.55
CA ALA A 88 11.25 -2.74 -10.74
C ALA A 88 10.93 -2.21 -9.32
N PRO A 89 11.67 -2.65 -8.28
CA PRO A 89 11.44 -2.19 -6.91
C PRO A 89 11.48 -0.67 -6.73
N ALA A 90 12.26 0.02 -7.56
CA ALA A 90 12.38 1.48 -7.57
C ALA A 90 11.20 2.20 -8.24
N GLU A 91 10.34 1.48 -8.94
CA GLU A 91 9.18 2.02 -9.67
C GLU A 91 7.86 1.61 -9.00
N ILE A 92 7.89 0.89 -7.88
CA ILE A 92 6.69 0.39 -7.18
C ILE A 92 5.83 1.55 -6.64
N ASP A 93 6.44 2.66 -6.23
CA ASP A 93 5.73 3.86 -5.80
C ASP A 93 5.48 4.87 -6.93
N ASP A 94 6.05 4.62 -8.12
CA ASP A 94 5.88 5.49 -9.29
C ASP A 94 4.63 5.10 -10.08
N TYR A 95 3.55 5.85 -9.84
CA TYR A 95 2.29 5.66 -10.55
C TYR A 95 2.42 5.93 -12.06
N GLU A 96 3.28 6.84 -12.50
CA GLU A 96 3.43 7.14 -13.93
C GLU A 96 4.10 6.00 -14.68
N ALA A 97 5.10 5.36 -14.07
CA ALA A 97 5.72 4.15 -14.58
C ALA A 97 4.70 3.01 -14.70
N LEU A 98 3.94 2.72 -13.62
CA LEU A 98 2.88 1.71 -13.62
C LEU A 98 1.81 2.00 -14.69
N LYS A 99 1.33 3.24 -14.79
CA LYS A 99 0.36 3.68 -15.80
C LYS A 99 0.88 3.40 -17.21
N LYS A 100 2.14 3.73 -17.49
CA LYS A 100 2.75 3.52 -18.81
C LYS A 100 2.83 2.04 -19.18
N ASP A 101 3.26 1.18 -18.26
CA ASP A 101 3.34 -0.27 -18.54
C ASP A 101 1.97 -0.91 -18.68
N LEU A 102 0.99 -0.52 -17.86
CA LEU A 102 -0.40 -0.97 -18.01
C LEU A 102 -0.95 -0.59 -19.39
N LEU A 103 -0.84 0.67 -19.78
CA LEU A 103 -1.29 1.14 -21.09
C LEU A 103 -0.57 0.41 -22.23
N ARG A 104 0.75 0.18 -22.12
CA ARG A 104 1.52 -0.55 -23.14
C ARG A 104 1.03 -1.99 -23.27
N HIS A 105 0.86 -2.70 -22.16
CA HIS A 105 0.43 -4.09 -22.14
C HIS A 105 -0.94 -4.26 -22.82
N TYR A 106 -1.94 -3.47 -22.41
CA TYR A 106 -3.30 -3.59 -22.93
C TYR A 106 -3.47 -3.03 -24.35
N LYS A 107 -2.70 -2.01 -24.77
CA LYS A 107 -2.71 -1.54 -26.17
C LYS A 107 -2.13 -2.59 -27.11
N LEU A 108 -1.02 -3.24 -26.74
CA LEU A 108 -0.42 -4.30 -27.54
C LEU A 108 -1.37 -5.51 -27.68
N THR A 109 -2.05 -5.87 -26.59
CA THR A 109 -3.07 -6.93 -26.62
C THR A 109 -4.22 -6.55 -27.56
N ALA A 110 -4.81 -5.36 -27.40
CA ALA A 110 -5.89 -4.89 -28.26
C ALA A 110 -5.48 -4.80 -29.74
N GLU A 111 -4.26 -4.35 -30.04
CA GLU A 111 -3.75 -4.29 -31.41
C GLU A 111 -3.54 -5.69 -32.01
N SER A 112 -3.04 -6.63 -31.22
CA SER A 112 -2.85 -8.02 -31.63
C SER A 112 -4.18 -8.69 -31.98
N PHE A 113 -5.21 -8.50 -31.15
CA PHE A 113 -6.57 -8.97 -31.44
C PHE A 113 -7.17 -8.29 -32.68
N ARG A 114 -6.99 -6.97 -32.84
CA ARG A 114 -7.46 -6.24 -34.04
C ARG A 114 -6.78 -6.72 -35.33
N LYS A 115 -5.49 -7.07 -35.28
CA LYS A 115 -4.74 -7.59 -36.44
C LYS A 115 -5.26 -8.97 -36.87
N LEU A 116 -5.57 -9.85 -35.91
CA LEU A 116 -6.16 -11.17 -36.20
C LEU A 116 -7.53 -11.08 -36.87
N PHE A 117 -8.32 -10.03 -36.57
CA PHE A 117 -9.65 -9.81 -37.15
C PHE A 117 -9.67 -8.94 -38.42
N ARG A 118 -8.53 -8.46 -38.91
CA ARG A 118 -8.43 -7.70 -40.18
C ARG A 118 -8.03 -8.53 -41.39
N VAL A 119 -7.86 -9.84 -41.23
CA VAL A 119 -7.56 -10.77 -42.33
C VAL A 119 -8.83 -11.55 -42.66
N ILE A 120 -9.86 -10.87 -43.19
CA ILE A 120 -10.98 -11.48 -43.92
C ILE A 120 -11.34 -10.54 -45.07
#